data_AF-N9P0M6-F1
#
_entry.id   AF-N9P0M6-F1
#
_cell.length_a   1.000
_cell.length_b   1.000
_cell.length_c   1.000
_cell.angle_alpha   90.00
_cell.angle_beta   90.00
_cell.angle_gamma   90.00
#
_symmetry.space_group_name_H-M   'P 1'
#
loop_
_entity.id
_entity.type
_entity.pdbx_description
1 polymer ?
#
loop_
_entity_poly.entity_id
_entity_poly.type
_entity_poly.pdbx_seq_one_letter_code
_entity_poly.pdbx_strand_id
1 'polypeptide(L)'
;MAKKKPIKISQAKLAFRKGQALRKTPLETLSNLRKSASIAEYKECIKQFRIFGYDDANVFLSLGKDKSEKLVGHFIGLEPLSLKNELYWAAYWLESQANSLNQYLEIRNATQNLILEDKFCEARQLIDSFIDQHGWTFWAIELRCIIDHRLHGMESLSQWLSPLISASGRKINGLIYEILSDRCDETFSFYAFYGKCQNSFPRLKGMDSWVIPYLEYRAFNTINNIEENLPLLLSKEITSSLVDYYEIFIEAILYVQISKDLEHLKPNVGKIIIKLIEAGVNDPRLNKYLKLIISDDVNFFTEIKENDFLKALNFSSVEELEDDNSLIGNIKSLIKKCEHQGDVC
;
A
#
# COMPACT_ATOMS: atom_id res chain seq x y z
N MET A 1 48.50 12.90 16.27
CA MET A 1 47.11 13.35 16.55
C MET A 1 46.21 12.92 15.41
N ALA A 2 45.25 12.03 15.67
CA ALA A 2 44.33 11.51 14.66
C ALA A 2 43.46 12.63 14.07
N LYS A 3 43.54 12.85 12.75
CA LYS A 3 42.63 13.73 12.02
C LYS A 3 41.22 13.12 12.10
N LYS A 4 40.35 13.71 12.92
CA LYS A 4 38.90 13.39 12.91
C LYS A 4 38.40 13.58 11.47
N LYS A 5 37.97 12.48 10.83
CA LYS A 5 37.29 12.56 9.52
C LYS A 5 36.10 13.51 9.67
N PRO A 6 35.91 14.48 8.75
CA PRO A 6 34.76 15.37 8.81
C PRO A 6 33.48 14.53 8.69
N ILE A 7 32.60 14.65 9.68
CA ILE A 7 31.28 14.00 9.66
C ILE A 7 30.51 14.68 8.52
N LYS A 8 30.33 13.97 7.40
CA LYS A 8 29.55 14.45 6.26
C LYS A 8 28.08 14.56 6.72
N ILE A 9 27.64 15.79 7.00
CA ILE A 9 26.27 16.05 7.46
C ILE A 9 25.32 15.69 6.30
N SER A 10 24.30 14.88 6.55
CA SER A 10 23.35 14.48 5.50
C SER A 10 22.63 15.71 4.94
N GLN A 11 22.40 15.74 3.62
CA GLN A 11 21.72 16.87 2.97
C GLN A 11 20.29 17.04 3.50
N ALA A 12 19.60 15.93 3.78
CA ALA A 12 18.30 15.93 4.43
C ALA A 12 18.33 16.62 5.79
N LYS A 13 19.31 16.29 6.64
CA LYS A 13 19.47 16.91 7.97
C LYS A 13 19.70 18.42 7.87
N LEU A 14 20.48 18.87 6.89
CA LEU A 14 20.68 20.30 6.64
C LEU A 14 19.39 20.98 6.16
N ALA A 15 18.62 20.33 5.28
CA ALA A 15 17.36 20.86 4.79
C ALA A 15 16.32 21.03 5.91
N PHE A 16 16.15 20.03 6.78
CA PHE A 16 15.26 20.15 7.94
C PHE A 16 15.69 21.25 8.93
N ARG A 17 17.00 21.39 9.19
CA ARG A 17 17.52 22.49 10.02
C ARG A 17 17.24 23.86 9.40
N LYS A 18 17.44 23.99 8.08
CA LYS A 18 17.10 25.23 7.35
C LYS A 18 15.59 25.50 7.37
N GLY A 19 14.77 24.47 7.20
CA GLY A 19 13.31 24.56 7.30
C GLY A 19 12.86 25.09 8.66
N GLN A 20 13.40 24.55 9.75
CA GLN A 20 13.15 25.05 11.12
C GLN A 20 13.56 26.51 11.29
N ALA A 21 14.74 26.90 10.81
CA ALA A 21 15.19 28.29 10.87
C ALA A 21 14.26 29.26 10.08
N LEU A 22 13.67 28.77 9.00
CA LEU A 22 12.72 29.51 8.15
C LEU A 22 11.26 29.35 8.59
N ARG A 23 10.97 28.69 9.72
CA ARG A 23 9.62 28.40 10.22
C ARG A 23 8.71 27.68 9.21
N LYS A 24 9.31 26.87 8.33
CA LYS A 24 8.55 25.97 7.44
C LYS A 24 8.07 24.75 8.20
N THR A 25 6.91 24.22 7.83
CA THR A 25 6.44 22.97 8.43
C THR A 25 7.38 21.81 8.05
N PRO A 26 7.54 20.79 8.92
CA PRO A 26 8.32 19.61 8.59
C PRO A 26 7.81 18.91 7.32
N LEU A 27 6.50 18.89 7.12
CA LEU A 27 5.86 18.28 5.96
C LEU A 27 6.13 19.03 4.65
N GLU A 28 6.13 20.38 4.66
CA GLU A 28 6.60 21.18 3.51
C GLU A 28 8.07 20.90 3.19
N THR A 29 8.90 20.75 4.22
CA THR A 29 10.33 20.43 4.02
C THR A 29 10.51 19.05 3.42
N LEU A 30 9.75 18.07 3.89
CA LEU A 30 9.72 16.72 3.34
C LEU A 30 9.27 16.72 1.87
N SER A 31 8.19 17.42 1.54
CA SER A 31 7.67 17.53 0.18
C SER A 31 8.72 18.12 -0.79
N ASN A 32 9.44 19.16 -0.36
CA ASN A 32 10.53 19.74 -1.17
C ASN A 32 11.71 18.78 -1.32
N LEU A 33 12.10 18.10 -0.24
CA LEU A 33 13.19 17.12 -0.26
C LEU A 33 12.90 15.97 -1.23
N ARG A 34 11.67 15.45 -1.23
CA ARG A 34 11.23 14.39 -2.14
C ARG A 34 11.47 14.71 -3.62
N LYS A 35 11.26 15.98 -4.01
CA LYS A 35 11.46 16.45 -5.38
C LYS A 35 12.94 16.54 -5.76
N SER A 36 13.80 16.96 -4.83
CA SER A 36 15.23 17.20 -5.10
C SER A 36 16.13 15.99 -4.82
N ALA A 37 15.71 15.08 -3.96
CA ALA A 37 16.51 13.96 -3.49
C ALA A 37 16.49 12.80 -4.49
N SER A 38 17.62 12.08 -4.57
CA SER A 38 17.69 10.82 -5.29
C SER A 38 16.99 9.69 -4.51
N ILE A 39 16.58 8.62 -5.20
CA ILE A 39 15.95 7.43 -4.59
C ILE A 39 16.79 6.87 -3.43
N ALA A 40 18.13 6.90 -3.56
CA ALA A 40 19.05 6.43 -2.52
C ALA A 40 19.00 7.24 -1.21
N GLU A 41 18.50 8.48 -1.28
CA GLU A 41 18.43 9.40 -0.14
C GLU A 41 17.06 9.37 0.56
N TYR A 42 16.05 8.69 0.00
CA TYR A 42 14.70 8.65 0.58
C TYR A 42 14.69 8.08 1.99
N LYS A 43 15.44 7.01 2.25
CA LYS A 43 15.58 6.42 3.60
C LYS A 43 16.07 7.44 4.63
N GLU A 44 17.06 8.24 4.25
CA GLU A 44 17.60 9.28 5.12
C GLU A 44 16.62 10.45 5.28
N CYS A 45 15.90 10.84 4.23
CA CYS A 45 14.85 11.85 4.32
C CYS A 45 13.75 11.46 5.32
N ILE A 46 13.27 10.23 5.26
CA ILE A 46 12.25 9.69 6.18
C ILE A 46 12.79 9.65 7.61
N LYS A 47 14.05 9.20 7.80
CA LYS A 47 14.69 9.20 9.12
C LYS A 47 14.77 10.60 9.72
N GLN A 48 15.17 11.61 8.94
CA GLN A 48 15.24 12.99 9.43
C GLN A 48 13.84 13.56 9.68
N PHE A 49 12.84 13.21 8.87
CA PHE A 49 11.45 13.61 9.12
C PHE A 49 10.94 13.11 10.47
N ARG A 50 11.20 11.85 10.84
CA ARG A 50 10.84 11.30 12.16
C ARG A 50 11.51 12.02 13.34
N ILE A 51 12.65 12.67 13.11
CA ILE A 51 13.38 13.42 14.14
C ILE A 51 12.89 14.86 14.23
N PHE A 52 12.76 15.55 13.10
CA PHE A 52 12.47 16.99 13.06
C PHE A 52 10.98 17.32 12.99
N GLY A 53 10.15 16.38 12.56
CA GLY A 53 8.68 16.47 12.51
C GLY A 53 8.06 15.32 13.28
N TYR A 54 8.49 15.12 14.53
CA TYR A 54 8.07 13.98 15.37
C TYR A 54 6.55 13.82 15.44
N ASP A 55 5.81 14.91 15.70
CA ASP A 55 4.36 14.87 15.82
C ASP A 55 3.69 14.48 14.49
N ASP A 56 4.06 15.14 13.39
CA ASP A 56 3.57 14.81 12.05
C ASP A 56 3.90 13.36 11.67
N ALA A 57 5.12 12.92 11.96
CA ALA A 57 5.57 11.56 11.67
C ALA A 57 4.78 10.52 12.45
N ASN A 58 4.50 10.75 13.74
CA ASN A 58 3.67 9.84 14.52
C ASN A 58 2.24 9.76 13.96
N VAL A 59 1.71 10.88 13.46
CA VAL A 59 0.38 10.93 12.84
C VAL A 59 0.34 10.20 11.49
N PHE A 60 1.39 10.25 10.68
CA PHE A 60 1.41 9.58 9.36
C PHE A 60 1.90 8.14 9.38
N LEU A 61 2.60 7.74 10.46
CA LEU A 61 3.07 6.37 10.65
C LEU A 61 2.15 5.53 11.54
N SER A 62 1.08 6.12 12.08
CA SER A 62 0.07 5.38 12.83
C SER A 62 -0.75 4.48 11.90
N LEU A 63 -1.18 3.33 12.44
CA LEU A 63 -2.02 2.37 11.73
C LEU A 63 -3.33 2.98 11.24
N GLY A 64 -4.00 3.77 12.09
CA GLY A 64 -5.19 4.54 11.78
C GLY A 64 -5.13 5.96 12.36
N LYS A 65 -6.21 6.72 12.17
CA LYS A 65 -6.39 8.07 12.72
C LYS A 65 -7.25 8.05 13.97
N ASP A 66 -7.01 8.98 14.88
CA ASP A 66 -7.81 9.14 16.09
C ASP A 66 -9.27 9.51 15.78
N LYS A 67 -9.53 10.13 14.63
CA LYS A 67 -10.87 10.51 14.19
C LYS A 67 -11.08 10.19 12.71
N SER A 68 -12.28 9.75 12.36
CA SER A 68 -12.64 9.39 10.99
C SER A 68 -12.57 10.60 10.04
N GLU A 69 -12.98 11.80 10.50
CA GLU A 69 -12.94 13.03 9.71
C GLU A 69 -11.53 13.61 9.49
N LYS A 70 -10.49 12.90 9.95
CA LYS A 70 -9.07 13.19 9.69
C LYS A 70 -8.44 12.25 8.66
N LEU A 71 -9.14 11.20 8.23
CA LEU A 71 -8.74 10.43 7.04
C LEU A 71 -8.69 11.36 5.83
N VAL A 72 -7.80 11.14 4.86
CA VAL A 72 -7.47 12.10 3.79
C VAL A 72 -7.15 13.49 4.38
N GLY A 73 -5.88 13.67 4.74
CA GLY A 73 -5.40 14.86 5.45
C GLY A 73 -5.83 16.16 4.80
N HIS A 74 -6.22 17.12 5.66
CA HIS A 74 -7.08 18.23 5.25
C HIS A 74 -6.48 19.17 4.21
N PHE A 75 -5.18 19.49 4.26
CA PHE A 75 -4.62 20.56 3.41
C PHE A 75 -3.13 20.48 3.09
N ILE A 76 -2.44 19.38 3.41
CA ILE A 76 -1.02 19.23 3.08
C ILE A 76 -0.79 17.80 2.59
N GLY A 77 -1.11 17.57 1.32
CA GLY A 77 -0.56 16.39 0.68
C GLY A 77 0.89 16.65 0.32
N LEU A 78 1.66 15.58 0.26
CA LEU A 78 2.94 15.67 -0.41
C LEU A 78 2.69 15.95 -1.88
N GLU A 79 3.57 16.72 -2.49
CA GLU A 79 3.50 16.93 -3.92
C GLU A 79 3.80 15.59 -4.63
N PRO A 80 3.01 15.22 -5.64
CA PRO A 80 3.21 13.97 -6.38
C PRO A 80 4.56 13.98 -7.10
N LEU A 81 5.26 12.85 -7.05
CA LEU A 81 6.44 12.58 -7.89
C LEU A 81 6.03 11.79 -9.14
N SER A 82 6.99 11.43 -9.99
CA SER A 82 6.73 10.41 -11.02
C SER A 82 6.34 9.08 -10.37
N LEU A 83 5.57 8.24 -11.07
CA LEU A 83 5.10 6.96 -10.53
C LEU A 83 6.24 6.09 -10.00
N LYS A 84 7.34 5.99 -10.75
CA LYS A 84 8.57 5.31 -10.30
C LYS A 84 9.03 5.82 -8.92
N ASN A 85 9.12 7.14 -8.75
CA ASN A 85 9.61 7.74 -7.52
C ASN A 85 8.61 7.61 -6.36
N GLU A 86 7.30 7.70 -6.63
CA GLU A 86 6.26 7.43 -5.62
C GLU A 86 6.32 5.99 -5.11
N LEU A 87 6.50 5.00 -6.01
CA LEU A 87 6.64 3.60 -5.63
C LEU A 87 7.87 3.35 -4.75
N TYR A 88 9.03 3.93 -5.11
CA TYR A 88 10.22 3.83 -4.25
C TYR A 88 10.01 4.56 -2.92
N TRP A 89 9.41 5.74 -2.93
CA TRP A 89 9.12 6.50 -1.72
C TRP A 89 8.24 5.68 -0.76
N ALA A 90 7.14 5.12 -1.26
CA ALA A 90 6.25 4.25 -0.52
C ALA A 90 7.00 3.05 0.06
N ALA A 91 7.84 2.38 -0.74
CA ALA A 91 8.63 1.24 -0.29
C ALA A 91 9.56 1.58 0.88
N TYR A 92 10.27 2.71 0.83
CA TYR A 92 11.12 3.16 1.94
C TYR A 92 10.32 3.58 3.17
N TRP A 93 9.14 4.16 2.98
CA TRP A 93 8.24 4.53 4.07
C TRP A 93 7.74 3.28 4.81
N LEU A 94 7.18 2.33 4.04
CA LEU A 94 6.59 1.08 4.51
C LEU A 94 7.63 0.11 5.11
N GLU A 95 8.83 0.02 4.53
CA GLU A 95 9.96 -0.74 5.11
C GLU A 95 10.17 -0.37 6.59
N SER A 96 10.11 0.92 6.91
CA SER A 96 10.38 1.41 8.26
C SER A 96 9.28 1.05 9.28
N GLN A 97 8.17 0.49 8.82
CA GLN A 97 6.96 0.17 9.59
C GLN A 97 6.56 -1.31 9.47
N ALA A 98 7.46 -2.21 9.05
CA ALA A 98 7.15 -3.62 8.82
C ALA A 98 6.42 -4.29 10.00
N ASN A 99 6.82 -4.01 11.25
CA ASN A 99 6.16 -4.55 12.44
C ASN A 99 4.70 -4.11 12.55
N SER A 100 4.41 -2.82 12.39
CA SER A 100 3.04 -2.29 12.42
C SER A 100 2.21 -2.88 11.28
N LEU A 101 2.80 -2.97 10.08
CA LEU A 101 2.13 -3.59 8.93
C LEU A 101 1.78 -5.06 9.23
N ASN A 102 2.68 -5.83 9.83
CA ASN A 102 2.39 -7.22 10.18
C ASN A 102 1.24 -7.37 11.19
N GLN A 103 1.12 -6.47 12.16
CA GLN A 103 -0.05 -6.45 13.06
C GLN A 103 -1.35 -6.25 12.29
N TYR A 104 -1.37 -5.30 11.36
CA TYR A 104 -2.50 -5.12 10.46
C TYR A 104 -2.77 -6.36 9.60
N LEU A 105 -1.75 -6.96 9.01
CA LEU A 105 -1.87 -8.14 8.13
C LEU A 105 -2.44 -9.35 8.86
N GLU A 106 -2.07 -9.56 10.12
CA GLU A 106 -2.63 -10.59 10.99
C GLU A 106 -4.13 -10.39 11.19
N ILE A 107 -4.55 -9.17 11.54
CA ILE A 107 -5.96 -8.81 11.74
C ILE A 107 -6.73 -8.94 10.44
N ARG A 108 -6.17 -8.49 9.32
CA ARG A 108 -6.77 -8.61 7.99
C ARG A 108 -7.04 -10.08 7.64
N ASN A 109 -6.06 -10.95 7.83
CA ASN A 109 -6.19 -12.37 7.52
C ASN A 109 -7.20 -13.06 8.46
N ALA A 110 -7.19 -12.71 9.75
CA ALA A 110 -8.16 -13.23 10.71
C ALA A 110 -9.60 -12.80 10.34
N THR A 111 -9.82 -11.52 10.03
CA THR A 111 -11.11 -11.02 9.56
C THR A 111 -11.55 -11.71 8.27
N GLN A 112 -10.63 -11.91 7.31
CA GLN A 112 -10.93 -12.62 6.07
C GLN A 112 -11.39 -14.06 6.34
N ASN A 113 -10.70 -14.79 7.22
CA ASN A 113 -11.09 -16.16 7.57
C ASN A 113 -12.46 -16.20 8.23
N LEU A 114 -12.76 -15.28 9.15
CA LEU A 114 -14.08 -15.17 9.77
C LEU A 114 -15.18 -14.90 8.73
N ILE A 115 -14.93 -14.02 7.76
CA ILE A 115 -15.87 -13.75 6.66
C ILE A 115 -16.08 -15.00 5.78
N LEU A 116 -15.01 -15.71 5.44
CA LEU A 116 -15.08 -16.94 4.63
C LEU A 116 -15.80 -18.09 5.35
N GLU A 117 -15.81 -18.07 6.67
CA GLU A 117 -16.53 -19.02 7.54
C GLU A 117 -17.95 -18.54 7.91
N ASP A 118 -18.46 -17.48 7.27
CA ASP A 118 -19.75 -16.84 7.55
C ASP A 118 -19.93 -16.33 9.00
N LYS A 119 -18.82 -16.14 9.73
CA LYS A 119 -18.78 -15.62 11.12
C LYS A 119 -18.77 -14.09 11.16
N PHE A 120 -19.79 -13.48 10.56
CA PHE A 120 -19.87 -12.02 10.38
C PHE A 120 -19.92 -11.24 11.71
N CYS A 121 -20.55 -11.78 12.77
CA CYS A 121 -20.58 -11.12 14.08
C CYS A 121 -19.18 -11.01 14.72
N GLU A 122 -18.37 -12.06 14.61
CA GLU A 122 -17.00 -12.11 15.14
C GLU A 122 -16.08 -11.23 14.29
N ALA A 123 -16.24 -11.25 12.96
CA ALA A 123 -15.53 -10.35 12.06
C ALA A 123 -15.81 -8.87 12.39
N ARG A 124 -17.08 -8.53 12.68
CA ARG A 124 -17.47 -7.19 13.12
C ARG A 124 -16.76 -6.78 14.41
N GLN A 125 -16.79 -7.65 15.42
CA GLN A 125 -16.13 -7.38 16.72
C GLN A 125 -14.63 -7.17 16.57
N LEU A 126 -13.99 -7.95 15.69
CA LEU A 126 -12.56 -7.81 15.40
C LEU A 126 -12.24 -6.46 14.73
N ILE A 127 -13.08 -6.02 13.80
CA ILE A 127 -12.94 -4.70 13.16
C ILE A 127 -13.21 -3.56 14.13
N ASP A 128 -14.27 -3.65 14.95
CA ASP A 128 -14.57 -2.64 15.98
C ASP A 128 -13.39 -2.53 16.97
N SER A 129 -12.83 -3.68 17.40
CA SER A 129 -11.63 -3.72 18.26
C SER A 129 -10.40 -3.11 17.59
N PHE A 130 -10.21 -3.33 16.28
CA PHE A 130 -9.13 -2.70 15.52
C PHE A 130 -9.28 -1.18 15.51
N ILE A 131 -10.50 -0.66 15.25
CA ILE A 131 -10.77 0.79 15.24
C ILE A 131 -10.50 1.39 16.62
N ASP A 132 -10.92 0.71 17.70
CA ASP A 132 -10.71 1.18 19.07
C ASP A 132 -9.21 1.22 19.46
N GLN A 133 -8.42 0.24 19.02
CA GLN A 133 -7.00 0.13 19.39
C GLN A 133 -6.07 0.95 18.50
N HIS A 134 -6.38 1.05 17.20
CA HIS A 134 -5.46 1.58 16.19
C HIS A 134 -6.00 2.83 15.48
N GLY A 135 -7.28 3.14 15.67
CA GLY A 135 -7.96 4.24 15.02
C GLY A 135 -8.59 3.86 13.68
N TRP A 136 -9.14 4.89 13.04
CA TRP A 136 -9.90 4.80 11.80
C TRP A 136 -8.99 4.60 10.59
N THR A 137 -9.40 3.75 9.67
CA THR A 137 -8.84 3.55 8.31
C THR A 137 -10.00 3.39 7.34
N PHE A 138 -9.81 3.70 6.06
CA PHE A 138 -10.84 3.39 5.07
C PHE A 138 -11.04 1.90 4.92
N TRP A 139 -9.97 1.10 4.96
CA TRP A 139 -10.07 -0.36 4.98
C TRP A 139 -11.04 -0.87 6.06
N ALA A 140 -10.93 -0.39 7.30
CA ALA A 140 -11.79 -0.82 8.40
C ALA A 140 -13.23 -0.35 8.21
N ILE A 141 -13.43 0.90 7.76
CA ILE A 141 -14.76 1.46 7.51
C ILE A 141 -15.47 0.70 6.39
N GLU A 142 -14.79 0.43 5.28
CA GLU A 142 -15.34 -0.29 4.13
C GLU A 142 -15.79 -1.71 4.52
N LEU A 143 -14.93 -2.46 5.22
CA LEU A 143 -15.29 -3.79 5.72
C LEU A 143 -16.45 -3.73 6.72
N ARG A 144 -16.42 -2.77 7.64
CA ARG A 144 -17.46 -2.61 8.66
C ARG A 144 -18.82 -2.31 8.04
N CYS A 145 -18.87 -1.50 6.98
CA CYS A 145 -20.09 -1.22 6.22
C CYS A 145 -20.70 -2.49 5.60
N ILE A 146 -19.86 -3.26 4.89
CA ILE A 146 -20.29 -4.50 4.22
C ILE A 146 -20.80 -5.52 5.25
N ILE A 147 -20.08 -5.69 6.36
CA ILE A 147 -20.47 -6.61 7.44
C ILE A 147 -21.77 -6.15 8.12
N ASP A 148 -21.94 -4.85 8.41
CA ASP A 148 -23.17 -4.35 9.03
C ASP A 148 -24.38 -4.57 8.14
N HIS A 149 -24.23 -4.22 6.86
CA HIS A 149 -25.26 -4.40 5.85
C HIS A 149 -25.66 -5.88 5.76
N ARG A 150 -24.68 -6.79 5.73
CA ARG A 150 -24.93 -8.23 5.66
C ARG A 150 -25.68 -8.77 6.89
N LEU A 151 -25.39 -8.24 8.08
CA LEU A 151 -25.98 -8.70 9.34
C LEU A 151 -27.37 -8.10 9.61
N HIS A 152 -27.57 -6.82 9.29
CA HIS A 152 -28.68 -6.02 9.81
C HIS A 152 -29.35 -5.12 8.75
N GLY A 153 -28.88 -5.14 7.50
CA GLY A 153 -29.42 -4.33 6.41
C GLY A 153 -29.09 -2.85 6.48
N MET A 154 -29.66 -2.09 5.54
CA MET A 154 -29.34 -0.68 5.30
C MET A 154 -29.69 0.27 6.46
N GLU A 155 -30.70 -0.07 7.28
CA GLU A 155 -31.09 0.78 8.41
C GLU A 155 -29.99 0.86 9.46
N SER A 156 -29.45 -0.30 9.87
CA SER A 156 -28.34 -0.37 10.82
C SER A 156 -27.09 0.31 10.27
N LEU A 157 -26.77 0.07 8.99
CA LEU A 157 -25.64 0.72 8.33
C LEU A 157 -25.77 2.25 8.40
N SER A 158 -26.95 2.76 8.07
CA SER A 158 -27.25 4.20 8.09
C SER A 158 -27.11 4.77 9.51
N GLN A 159 -27.58 4.06 10.54
CA GLN A 159 -27.42 4.46 11.93
C GLN A 159 -25.95 4.53 12.36
N TRP A 160 -25.12 3.57 11.92
CA TRP A 160 -23.69 3.55 12.23
C TRP A 160 -22.89 4.62 11.47
N LEU A 161 -23.23 4.86 10.21
CA LEU A 161 -22.47 5.75 9.33
C LEU A 161 -22.88 7.23 9.46
N SER A 162 -24.13 7.52 9.84
CA SER A 162 -24.64 8.88 9.99
C SER A 162 -23.80 9.77 10.93
N PRO A 163 -23.30 9.28 12.09
CA PRO A 163 -22.36 10.03 12.92
C PRO A 163 -21.05 10.38 12.21
N LEU A 164 -20.51 9.48 11.37
CA LEU A 164 -19.26 9.70 10.63
C LEU A 164 -19.44 10.76 9.53
N ILE A 165 -20.57 10.69 8.81
CA ILE A 165 -20.95 11.70 7.81
C ILE A 165 -21.13 13.06 8.49
N SER A 166 -21.84 13.09 9.62
CA SER A 166 -22.10 14.32 10.38
C SER A 166 -20.80 14.95 10.90
N ALA A 167 -19.89 14.15 11.46
CA ALA A 167 -18.58 14.62 11.94
C ALA A 167 -17.68 15.14 10.81
N SER A 168 -17.87 14.62 9.59
CA SER A 168 -17.15 15.08 8.41
C SER A 168 -17.59 16.45 7.93
N GLY A 169 -18.82 16.90 8.21
CA GLY A 169 -19.29 18.22 7.76
C GLY A 169 -19.14 18.41 6.24
N ARG A 170 -18.49 19.51 5.81
CA ARG A 170 -18.28 19.82 4.36
C ARG A 170 -16.99 19.22 3.78
N LYS A 171 -16.44 18.20 4.42
CA LYS A 171 -15.17 17.58 4.01
C LYS A 171 -15.40 16.45 3.00
N ILE A 172 -14.36 16.12 2.24
CA ILE A 172 -14.40 15.05 1.24
C ILE A 172 -14.77 13.69 1.84
N ASN A 173 -14.42 13.44 3.11
CA ASN A 173 -14.73 12.22 3.84
C ASN A 173 -16.23 11.95 3.90
N GLY A 174 -17.06 12.99 4.07
CA GLY A 174 -18.51 12.84 4.11
C GLY A 174 -19.03 12.25 2.80
N LEU A 175 -18.54 12.77 1.67
CA LEU A 175 -18.86 12.24 0.35
C LEU A 175 -18.33 10.81 0.16
N ILE A 176 -17.14 10.49 0.67
CA ILE A 176 -16.61 9.12 0.62
C ILE A 176 -17.51 8.17 1.41
N TYR A 177 -17.96 8.55 2.61
CA TYR A 177 -18.86 7.71 3.39
C TYR A 177 -20.22 7.55 2.72
N GLU A 178 -20.77 8.58 2.09
CA GLU A 178 -21.97 8.46 1.25
C GLU A 178 -21.76 7.46 0.10
N ILE A 179 -20.61 7.52 -0.58
CA ILE A 179 -20.23 6.55 -1.62
C ILE A 179 -20.20 5.12 -1.06
N LEU A 180 -19.63 4.91 0.12
CA LEU A 180 -19.59 3.59 0.76
C LEU A 180 -20.99 3.07 1.14
N SER A 181 -21.87 3.97 1.59
CA SER A 181 -23.27 3.64 1.85
C SER A 181 -23.99 3.23 0.57
N ASP A 182 -23.85 4.02 -0.49
CA ASP A 182 -24.50 3.74 -1.78
C ASP A 182 -24.03 2.40 -2.37
N ARG A 183 -22.74 2.05 -2.19
CA ARG A 183 -22.18 0.76 -2.63
C ARG A 183 -22.84 -0.45 -1.95
N CYS A 184 -23.37 -0.28 -0.74
CA CYS A 184 -24.04 -1.34 -0.01
C CYS A 184 -25.54 -1.41 -0.31
N ASP A 185 -26.12 -0.37 -0.91
CA ASP A 185 -27.56 -0.27 -1.14
C ASP A 185 -28.00 -1.16 -2.32
N GLU A 186 -28.68 -2.27 -1.98
CA GLU A 186 -29.20 -3.23 -2.96
C GLU A 186 -30.28 -2.64 -3.89
N THR A 187 -30.85 -1.47 -3.56
CA THR A 187 -31.81 -0.78 -4.44
C THR A 187 -31.14 -0.03 -5.58
N PHE A 188 -29.84 0.25 -5.47
CA PHE A 188 -29.07 0.86 -6.55
C PHE A 188 -28.53 -0.21 -7.49
N SER A 189 -28.90 -0.12 -8.77
CA SER A 189 -28.14 -0.85 -9.79
C SER A 189 -26.74 -0.24 -9.94
N PHE A 190 -25.78 -1.05 -10.37
CA PHE A 190 -24.44 -0.58 -10.72
C PHE A 190 -24.47 0.64 -11.66
N TYR A 191 -25.34 0.62 -12.68
CA TYR A 191 -25.46 1.75 -13.63
C TYR A 191 -26.04 3.01 -12.99
N ALA A 192 -26.98 2.87 -12.04
CA ALA A 192 -27.54 4.01 -11.31
C ALA A 192 -26.48 4.65 -10.41
N PHE A 193 -25.71 3.84 -9.67
CA PHE A 193 -24.59 4.31 -8.85
C PHE A 193 -23.48 4.95 -9.70
N TYR A 194 -23.07 4.29 -10.79
CA TYR A 194 -22.10 4.84 -11.73
C TYR A 194 -22.57 6.17 -12.32
N GLY A 195 -23.83 6.25 -12.77
CA GLY A 195 -24.45 7.48 -13.27
C GLY A 195 -24.50 8.59 -12.22
N LYS A 196 -24.81 8.26 -10.95
CA LYS A 196 -24.78 9.22 -9.83
C LYS A 196 -23.39 9.83 -9.67
N CYS A 197 -22.36 9.00 -9.66
CA CYS A 197 -20.97 9.44 -9.54
C CYS A 197 -20.52 10.29 -10.74
N GLN A 198 -20.78 9.82 -11.97
CA GLN A 198 -20.45 10.54 -13.21
C GLN A 198 -21.16 11.90 -13.33
N ASN A 199 -22.34 12.05 -12.73
CA ASN A 199 -23.05 13.33 -12.70
C ASN A 199 -22.59 14.25 -11.55
N SER A 200 -22.02 13.69 -10.49
CA SER A 200 -21.67 14.43 -9.26
C SER A 200 -20.21 14.88 -9.25
N PHE A 201 -19.27 14.00 -9.61
CA PHE A 201 -17.83 14.31 -9.54
C PHE A 201 -17.42 15.48 -10.45
N PRO A 202 -17.95 15.64 -11.67
CA PRO A 202 -17.62 16.80 -12.50
C PRO A 202 -18.02 18.15 -11.89
N ARG A 203 -18.96 18.17 -10.93
CA ARG A 203 -19.35 19.41 -10.22
C ARG A 203 -18.28 19.87 -9.23
N LEU A 204 -17.31 19.00 -8.93
CA LEU A 204 -16.14 19.28 -8.10
C LEU A 204 -14.94 19.77 -8.93
N LYS A 205 -15.12 19.94 -10.26
CA LYS A 205 -14.11 20.59 -11.12
C LYS A 205 -13.83 22.00 -10.59
N GLY A 206 -12.59 22.24 -10.20
CA GLY A 206 -12.16 23.47 -9.51
C GLY A 206 -11.58 23.21 -8.12
N MET A 207 -11.78 22.01 -7.56
CA MET A 207 -10.97 21.51 -6.46
C MET A 207 -9.59 21.04 -6.95
N ASP A 208 -8.71 20.70 -6.02
CA ASP A 208 -7.38 20.16 -6.34
C ASP A 208 -7.45 18.96 -7.29
N SER A 209 -6.43 18.82 -8.15
CA SER A 209 -6.38 17.81 -9.23
C SER A 209 -6.52 16.36 -8.76
N TRP A 210 -6.17 16.06 -7.51
CA TRP A 210 -6.27 14.72 -6.94
C TRP A 210 -7.70 14.33 -6.55
N VAL A 211 -8.61 15.29 -6.33
CA VAL A 211 -9.92 15.01 -5.70
C VAL A 211 -10.79 14.10 -6.54
N ILE A 212 -10.94 14.39 -7.84
CA ILE A 212 -11.77 13.57 -8.73
C ILE A 212 -11.18 12.16 -8.91
N PRO A 213 -9.89 11.99 -9.26
CA PRO A 213 -9.27 10.66 -9.32
C PRO A 213 -9.40 9.87 -8.00
N TYR A 214 -9.30 10.56 -6.86
CA TYR A 214 -9.45 9.94 -5.55
C TYR A 214 -10.87 9.44 -5.28
N LEU A 215 -11.88 10.23 -5.63
CA LEU A 215 -13.28 9.82 -5.51
C LEU A 215 -13.64 8.68 -6.48
N GLU A 216 -13.14 8.72 -7.72
CA GLU A 216 -13.30 7.62 -8.67
C GLU A 216 -12.69 6.33 -8.14
N TYR A 217 -11.48 6.42 -7.57
CA TYR A 217 -10.84 5.31 -6.91
C TYR A 217 -11.69 4.74 -5.77
N ARG A 218 -12.15 5.59 -4.83
CA ARG A 218 -13.00 5.16 -3.70
C ARG A 218 -14.36 4.60 -4.12
N ALA A 219 -14.92 5.07 -5.23
CA ALA A 219 -16.21 4.60 -5.73
C ALA A 219 -16.12 3.27 -6.47
N PHE A 220 -15.08 3.08 -7.30
CA PHE A 220 -15.04 2.00 -8.28
C PHE A 220 -13.87 1.02 -8.11
N ASN A 221 -12.92 1.32 -7.24
CA ASN A 221 -11.65 0.62 -7.12
C ASN A 221 -10.89 0.55 -8.46
N THR A 222 -11.00 1.59 -9.28
CA THR A 222 -10.35 1.71 -10.59
C THR A 222 -9.65 3.06 -10.73
N ILE A 223 -8.49 3.06 -11.39
CA ILE A 223 -7.72 4.27 -11.67
C ILE A 223 -7.63 4.48 -13.19
N ASN A 224 -8.28 5.53 -13.68
CA ASN A 224 -8.12 5.98 -15.07
C ASN A 224 -6.76 6.67 -15.23
N ASN A 225 -6.15 6.62 -16.43
CA ASN A 225 -4.84 7.23 -16.70
C ASN A 225 -3.79 6.91 -15.62
N ILE A 226 -3.53 5.62 -15.41
CA ILE A 226 -2.82 5.11 -14.22
C ILE A 226 -1.49 5.84 -13.99
N GLU A 227 -0.69 6.07 -15.03
CA GLU A 227 0.62 6.73 -14.91
C GLU A 227 0.53 8.16 -14.37
N GLU A 228 -0.56 8.88 -14.68
CA GLU A 228 -0.81 10.25 -14.23
C GLU A 228 -1.47 10.29 -12.84
N ASN A 229 -2.48 9.45 -12.62
CA ASN A 229 -3.34 9.55 -11.44
C ASN A 229 -2.81 8.76 -10.23
N LEU A 230 -2.20 7.59 -10.44
CA LEU A 230 -1.67 6.76 -9.33
C LEU A 230 -0.66 7.51 -8.44
N PRO A 231 0.25 8.34 -8.98
CA PRO A 231 1.10 9.19 -8.15
C PRO A 231 0.33 10.19 -7.27
N LEU A 232 -0.76 10.78 -7.80
CA LEU A 232 -1.62 11.68 -7.04
C LEU A 232 -2.22 10.96 -5.85
N LEU A 233 -2.78 9.78 -6.09
CA LEU A 233 -3.40 8.97 -5.05
C LEU A 233 -2.37 8.55 -3.97
N LEU A 234 -1.21 8.01 -4.36
CA LEU A 234 -0.14 7.63 -3.43
C LEU A 234 0.32 8.80 -2.56
N SER A 235 0.51 9.98 -3.17
CA SER A 235 0.94 11.20 -2.47
C SER A 235 -0.09 11.72 -1.45
N LYS A 236 -1.36 11.37 -1.62
CA LYS A 236 -2.45 11.73 -0.70
C LYS A 236 -2.73 10.65 0.34
N GLU A 237 -2.72 9.38 -0.04
CA GLU A 237 -3.09 8.27 0.84
C GLU A 237 -2.13 8.13 2.03
N ILE A 238 -0.87 8.55 1.87
CA ILE A 238 0.10 8.67 2.98
C ILE A 238 -0.41 9.52 4.15
N THR A 239 -1.36 10.43 3.89
CA THR A 239 -1.96 11.26 4.93
C THR A 239 -3.16 10.61 5.61
N SER A 240 -3.77 9.59 5.00
CA SER A 240 -4.96 8.89 5.50
C SER A 240 -4.61 7.96 6.65
N SER A 241 -3.78 6.95 6.42
CA SER A 241 -3.31 6.02 7.45
C SER A 241 -2.20 5.14 6.90
N LEU A 242 -1.40 4.49 7.75
CA LEU A 242 -0.40 3.54 7.28
C LEU A 242 -1.05 2.35 6.55
N VAL A 243 -2.22 1.91 7.00
CA VAL A 243 -2.97 0.80 6.38
C VAL A 243 -3.46 1.18 4.99
N ASP A 244 -4.14 2.31 4.85
CA ASP A 244 -4.70 2.74 3.57
C ASP A 244 -3.58 3.03 2.57
N TYR A 245 -2.46 3.61 3.03
CA TYR A 245 -1.29 3.84 2.18
C TYR A 245 -0.65 2.54 1.70
N TYR A 246 -0.61 1.52 2.56
CA TYR A 246 -0.12 0.20 2.19
C TYR A 246 -1.04 -0.49 1.17
N GLU A 247 -2.36 -0.45 1.36
CA GLU A 247 -3.30 -1.11 0.45
C GLU A 247 -3.25 -0.50 -0.96
N ILE A 248 -3.27 0.83 -1.09
CA ILE A 248 -3.13 1.44 -2.42
C ILE A 248 -1.74 1.17 -3.04
N PHE A 249 -0.69 1.00 -2.23
CA PHE A 249 0.63 0.63 -2.72
C PHE A 249 0.66 -0.81 -3.27
N ILE A 250 -0.04 -1.74 -2.62
CA ILE A 250 -0.21 -3.11 -3.15
C ILE A 250 -0.99 -3.09 -4.47
N GLU A 251 -2.05 -2.28 -4.56
CA GLU A 251 -2.78 -2.10 -5.82
C GLU A 251 -1.92 -1.44 -6.90
N ALA A 252 -1.07 -0.48 -6.53
CA ALA A 252 -0.10 0.14 -7.43
C ALA A 252 0.86 -0.90 -8.04
N ILE A 253 1.36 -1.82 -7.22
CA ILE A 253 2.17 -2.96 -7.68
C ILE A 253 1.38 -3.79 -8.70
N LEU A 254 0.14 -4.15 -8.38
CA LEU A 254 -0.72 -4.93 -9.28
C LEU A 254 -0.96 -4.21 -10.61
N TYR A 255 -1.24 -2.91 -10.61
CA TYR A 255 -1.43 -2.12 -11.82
C TYR A 255 -0.20 -2.13 -12.72
N VAL A 256 1.01 -2.06 -12.15
CA VAL A 256 2.26 -2.19 -12.92
C VAL A 256 2.41 -3.59 -13.53
N GLN A 257 1.88 -4.64 -12.89
CA GLN A 257 1.93 -6.00 -13.44
C GLN A 257 0.97 -6.20 -14.61
N ILE A 258 -0.23 -5.64 -14.53
CA ILE A 258 -1.30 -5.91 -15.51
C ILE A 258 -1.37 -4.88 -16.65
N SER A 259 -0.82 -3.69 -16.46
CA SER A 259 -0.89 -2.60 -17.45
C SER A 259 0.30 -2.63 -18.39
N LYS A 260 0.04 -2.80 -19.69
CA LYS A 260 1.07 -2.76 -20.74
C LYS A 260 1.81 -1.43 -20.80
N ASP A 261 1.13 -0.33 -20.48
CA ASP A 261 1.73 1.01 -20.52
C ASP A 261 2.80 1.18 -19.41
N LEU A 262 2.72 0.36 -18.36
CA LEU A 262 3.61 0.41 -17.20
C LEU A 262 4.68 -0.70 -17.19
N GLU A 263 4.79 -1.48 -18.27
CA GLU A 263 5.73 -2.62 -18.38
C GLU A 263 7.17 -2.19 -18.01
N HIS A 264 7.55 -0.98 -18.43
CA HIS A 264 8.86 -0.37 -18.17
C HIS A 264 9.18 -0.18 -16.67
N LEU A 265 8.17 -0.26 -15.79
CA LEU A 265 8.32 -0.17 -14.33
C LEU A 265 8.46 -1.53 -13.63
N LYS A 266 8.14 -2.66 -14.28
CA LYS A 266 8.22 -4.00 -13.67
C LYS A 266 9.57 -4.30 -12.99
N PRO A 267 10.74 -3.99 -13.57
CA PRO A 267 12.02 -4.22 -12.90
C PRO A 267 12.21 -3.38 -11.63
N ASN A 268 11.64 -2.17 -11.59
CA ASN A 268 11.67 -1.32 -10.40
C ASN A 268 10.78 -1.91 -9.30
N VAL A 269 9.59 -2.39 -9.68
CA VAL A 269 8.65 -3.02 -8.76
C VAL A 269 9.21 -4.32 -8.17
N GLY A 270 9.90 -5.15 -8.96
CA GLY A 270 10.59 -6.34 -8.46
C GLY A 270 11.58 -6.02 -7.34
N LYS A 271 12.42 -5.01 -7.53
CA LYS A 271 13.36 -4.52 -6.50
C LYS A 271 12.64 -4.01 -5.25
N ILE A 272 11.54 -3.30 -5.44
CA ILE A 272 10.71 -2.77 -4.34
C ILE A 272 10.07 -3.91 -3.52
N ILE A 273 9.53 -4.93 -4.17
CA ILE A 273 8.92 -6.08 -3.51
C ILE A 273 9.96 -6.83 -2.67
N ILE A 274 11.11 -7.17 -3.26
CA ILE A 274 12.22 -7.84 -2.55
C ILE A 274 12.59 -7.05 -1.30
N LYS A 275 12.71 -5.73 -1.43
CA LYS A 275 13.06 -4.84 -0.32
C LYS A 275 12.06 -4.86 0.83
N LEU A 276 10.76 -5.01 0.56
CA LEU A 276 9.74 -5.14 1.62
C LEU A 276 9.74 -6.52 2.26
N ILE A 277 9.98 -7.58 1.47
CA ILE A 277 10.14 -8.95 1.99
C ILE A 277 11.36 -9.01 2.92
N GLU A 278 12.50 -8.46 2.49
CA GLU A 278 13.73 -8.37 3.30
C GLU A 278 13.54 -7.53 4.57
N ALA A 279 12.64 -6.55 4.55
CA ALA A 279 12.26 -5.76 5.72
C ALA A 279 11.40 -6.54 6.73
N GLY A 280 10.92 -7.74 6.35
CA GLY A 280 10.06 -8.59 7.17
C GLY A 280 8.57 -8.34 7.01
N VAL A 281 8.11 -7.74 5.91
CA VAL A 281 6.66 -7.58 5.64
C VAL A 281 6.06 -8.92 5.19
N ASN A 282 5.16 -9.47 6.00
CA ASN A 282 4.60 -10.81 5.86
C ASN A 282 3.28 -10.81 5.07
N ASP A 283 3.29 -10.31 3.84
CA ASP A 283 2.11 -10.34 2.96
C ASP A 283 2.30 -11.35 1.80
N PRO A 284 1.48 -12.42 1.72
CA PRO A 284 1.51 -13.38 0.61
C PRO A 284 1.37 -12.74 -0.78
N ARG A 285 0.70 -11.60 -0.90
CA ARG A 285 0.53 -10.86 -2.17
C ARG A 285 1.87 -10.43 -2.75
N LEU A 286 2.85 -10.05 -1.92
CA LEU A 286 4.19 -9.65 -2.36
C LEU A 286 4.90 -10.81 -3.07
N ASN A 287 4.89 -12.00 -2.48
CA ASN A 287 5.46 -13.20 -3.08
C ASN A 287 4.75 -13.59 -4.39
N LYS A 288 3.41 -13.46 -4.43
CA LYS A 288 2.63 -13.70 -5.65
C LYS A 288 3.04 -12.75 -6.77
N TYR A 289 3.14 -11.45 -6.49
CA TYR A 289 3.51 -10.46 -7.49
C TYR A 289 4.96 -10.58 -7.94
N LEU A 290 5.88 -10.93 -7.04
CA LEU A 290 7.27 -11.20 -7.42
C LEU A 290 7.37 -12.38 -8.38
N LYS A 291 6.61 -13.47 -8.13
CA LYS A 291 6.57 -14.63 -9.03
C LYS A 291 6.06 -14.26 -10.43
N LEU A 292 5.07 -13.38 -10.53
CA LEU A 292 4.56 -12.91 -11.84
C LEU A 292 5.64 -12.18 -12.64
N ILE A 293 6.44 -11.33 -11.98
CA ILE A 293 7.57 -10.64 -12.63
C ILE A 293 8.61 -11.66 -13.11
N ILE A 294 8.96 -12.62 -12.27
CA ILE A 294 9.97 -13.64 -12.59
C ILE A 294 9.48 -14.58 -13.70
N SER A 295 8.19 -14.95 -13.72
CA SER A 295 7.64 -15.81 -14.77
C SER A 295 7.59 -15.12 -16.13
N ASP A 296 7.45 -13.79 -16.14
CA ASP A 296 7.54 -12.98 -17.36
C ASP A 296 9.00 -12.80 -17.82
N ASP A 297 9.96 -12.82 -16.89
CA ASP A 297 11.39 -12.59 -17.14
C ASP A 297 12.28 -13.81 -16.78
N VAL A 298 12.51 -14.71 -17.74
CA VAL A 298 13.58 -15.74 -17.67
C VAL A 298 14.99 -15.12 -17.55
N ASN A 299 15.13 -13.79 -17.63
CA ASN A 299 16.42 -13.08 -17.61
C ASN A 299 16.75 -12.34 -16.29
N PHE A 300 15.93 -12.45 -15.23
CA PHE A 300 16.14 -11.66 -13.99
C PHE A 300 17.29 -12.18 -13.09
N PHE A 301 17.76 -13.41 -13.27
CA PHE A 301 18.62 -14.12 -12.30
C PHE A 301 20.14 -13.89 -12.43
N THR A 302 20.61 -12.82 -13.07
CA THR A 302 22.07 -12.64 -13.24
C THR A 302 22.82 -12.03 -12.05
N GLU A 303 22.16 -11.63 -10.95
CA GLU A 303 22.86 -11.01 -9.80
C GLU A 303 22.50 -11.53 -8.40
N ILE A 304 21.70 -12.59 -8.27
CA ILE A 304 21.40 -13.19 -6.96
C ILE A 304 21.95 -14.61 -6.96
N LYS A 305 22.81 -14.94 -5.98
CA LYS A 305 23.29 -16.32 -5.77
C LYS A 305 22.10 -17.25 -5.54
N GLU A 306 21.67 -17.93 -6.61
CA GLU A 306 20.51 -18.83 -6.70
C GLU A 306 20.42 -19.87 -5.56
N ASN A 307 21.56 -20.27 -5.00
CA ASN A 307 21.62 -21.37 -4.04
C ASN A 307 21.08 -21.07 -2.63
N ASP A 308 20.95 -19.80 -2.24
CA ASP A 308 20.36 -19.43 -0.94
C ASP A 308 18.87 -19.07 -1.04
N PHE A 309 18.41 -18.65 -2.23
CA PHE A 309 17.04 -18.17 -2.47
C PHE A 309 16.00 -19.31 -2.51
N LEU A 310 16.33 -20.44 -3.15
CA LEU A 310 15.42 -21.59 -3.22
C LEU A 310 15.25 -22.34 -1.90
N LYS A 311 16.23 -22.24 -0.98
CA LYS A 311 16.12 -22.80 0.37
C LYS A 311 15.16 -22.00 1.26
N ALA A 312 15.06 -20.68 1.05
CA ALA A 312 14.18 -19.80 1.82
C ALA A 312 12.70 -19.89 1.38
N LEU A 313 12.43 -20.42 0.18
CA LEU A 313 11.09 -20.54 -0.38
C LEU A 313 10.36 -21.84 0.00
N ASN A 314 11.05 -22.79 0.64
CA ASN A 314 10.42 -23.98 1.24
C ASN A 314 9.79 -23.62 2.59
N PHE A 315 8.62 -23.00 2.56
CA PHE A 315 7.68 -23.11 3.68
C PHE A 315 7.12 -24.53 3.67
N SER A 316 7.61 -25.35 4.59
CA SER A 316 7.05 -26.66 4.91
C SER A 316 5.63 -26.49 5.43
N SER A 317 4.63 -26.81 4.61
CA SER A 317 3.42 -27.44 5.11
C SER A 317 3.77 -28.86 5.54
N VAL A 318 3.32 -29.22 6.73
CA VAL A 318 3.39 -30.55 7.33
C VAL A 318 2.75 -31.57 6.38
N GLU A 319 3.53 -32.50 5.83
CA GLU A 319 3.08 -33.83 5.40
C GLU A 319 4.30 -34.74 5.26
N GLU A 320 4.16 -35.99 5.70
CA GLU A 320 5.23 -36.94 5.98
C GLU A 320 6.00 -37.34 4.70
N LEU A 321 7.32 -37.41 4.85
CA LEU A 321 8.26 -37.88 3.83
C LEU A 321 8.11 -39.39 3.65
N GLU A 322 7.55 -39.83 2.52
CA GLU A 322 8.01 -41.07 1.87
C GLU A 322 9.06 -40.69 0.82
N ASP A 323 10.29 -41.19 1.02
CA ASP A 323 11.45 -40.99 0.14
C ASP A 323 11.20 -41.59 -1.26
N ASP A 324 10.66 -40.79 -2.18
CA ASP A 324 10.55 -41.18 -3.58
C ASP A 324 11.88 -40.95 -4.32
N ASN A 325 12.78 -41.92 -4.16
CA ASN A 325 14.08 -42.01 -4.85
C ASN A 325 13.96 -42.11 -6.39
N SER A 326 12.75 -42.17 -6.96
CA SER A 326 12.54 -42.18 -8.41
C SER A 326 12.80 -40.81 -9.06
N LEU A 327 12.52 -39.70 -8.35
CA LEU A 327 12.64 -38.35 -8.90
C LEU A 327 14.11 -37.93 -9.09
N ILE A 328 14.97 -38.29 -8.12
CA ILE A 328 16.42 -38.03 -8.17
C ILE A 328 17.09 -38.84 -9.29
N GLY A 329 16.61 -40.07 -9.54
CA GLY A 329 17.07 -40.90 -10.65
C GLY A 329 16.72 -40.30 -12.02
N ASN A 330 15.50 -39.77 -12.15
CA ASN A 330 15.02 -39.12 -13.38
C ASN A 330 15.77 -37.81 -13.66
N ILE A 331 16.07 -37.02 -12.63
CA ILE A 331 16.82 -35.76 -12.76
C ILE A 331 18.28 -36.02 -13.15
N LYS A 332 18.95 -37.02 -12.55
CA LYS A 332 20.32 -37.42 -12.97
C LYS A 332 20.37 -37.94 -14.40
N SER A 333 19.33 -38.64 -14.85
CA SER A 333 19.19 -39.09 -16.25
C SER A 333 19.00 -37.93 -17.23
N LEU A 334 18.28 -36.87 -16.84
CA LEU A 334 18.05 -35.68 -17.67
C LEU A 334 19.32 -34.84 -17.81
N ILE A 335 20.06 -34.65 -16.71
CA ILE A 335 21.35 -33.94 -16.71
C ILE A 335 22.37 -34.64 -17.62
N LYS A 336 22.44 -35.98 -17.58
CA LYS A 336 23.37 -36.74 -18.42
C LYS A 336 23.02 -36.73 -19.91
N LYS A 337 21.75 -36.49 -20.27
CA LYS A 337 21.31 -36.32 -21.67
C LYS A 337 21.64 -34.92 -22.20
N CYS A 338 21.60 -33.89 -21.34
CA CYS A 338 21.94 -32.52 -21.72
C CYS A 338 23.45 -32.29 -21.93
N GLU A 339 24.32 -33.11 -21.32
CA GLU A 339 25.79 -33.03 -21.54
C GLU A 339 26.26 -33.65 -22.88
N HIS A 340 25.38 -34.29 -23.66
CA HIS A 340 25.74 -34.91 -24.97
C HIS A 340 25.07 -34.25 -26.19
N GLN A 341 24.32 -33.15 -26.01
CA GLN A 341 23.67 -32.42 -27.12
C GLN A 341 24.14 -30.96 -27.21
N GLY A 342 25.39 -30.71 -26.82
CA GLY A 342 26.10 -29.44 -27.05
C GLY A 342 27.00 -29.44 -28.29
N ASP A 343 26.66 -30.23 -29.32
CA ASP A 343 27.21 -30.07 -30.67
C ASP A 343 26.06 -30.11 -31.68
N VAL A 344 26.03 -29.05 -32.50
CA VAL A 344 25.17 -28.77 -33.67
C VAL A 344 23.90 -27.94 -33.43
N CYS A 345 24.01 -26.70 -33.92
CA CYS A 345 23.04 -25.64 -34.24
C CYS A 345 22.34 -24.90 -33.10
#